data_AF-A0A1J4UZY4-F1
#
_entry.id   AF-A0A1J4UZY4-F1
#
_cell.length_a   1.000
_cell.length_b   1.000
_cell.length_c   1.000
_cell.angle_alpha   90.00
_cell.angle_beta   90.00
_cell.angle_gamma   90.00
#
_symmetry.space_group_name_H-M   'P 1'
#
loop_
_entity.id
_entity.type
_entity.pdbx_description
1 polymer ?
#
loop_
_entity_poly.entity_id
_entity_poly.type
_entity_poly.pdbx_seq_one_letter_code
_entity_poly.pdbx_strand_id
1 'polypeptide(L)'
;MISILALGSDLKPSFTFLRGREIFSESIINFVELSNLDDFNNWSKRIIELCDRFKPNVIVVDKHPLFISRRFGIDLSRKLNAELIEAQHHHAHAFSSIKYFDINDRVLAVIMDGTGFGEDGTIWGCEIFLCETDGKCERLGHLKPVPCPGGDAAILSPWRMAVGWLEESADYDLFKDTVRKEEFEIAKRVCASKFAVLTSSAGRLFDAAASLLGIAVTVKESARAAVMLENYAISALEIFGYAEEEKHYEIIGNVLDMKPALFKIIQDQKSGVSIKNSALQFHVQLVRGICDLLEDVNNLGIKKVVFGGGCFLNSILRQEFPKRLSKLGYETYLPEPFICTDLALSIGQAEIASKNLELKEI
;
A
#
# COMPACT_ATOMS: atom_id res chain seq x y z
N MET A 1 21.69 -24.12 11.72
CA MET A 1 21.16 -23.73 10.39
C MET A 1 19.87 -22.99 10.62
N ILE A 2 19.81 -21.73 10.20
CA ILE A 2 18.62 -20.90 10.31
C ILE A 2 17.52 -21.46 9.40
N SER A 3 16.30 -21.56 9.94
CA SER A 3 15.09 -21.99 9.26
C SER A 3 13.96 -21.04 9.68
N ILE A 4 13.51 -20.23 8.74
CA ILE A 4 12.57 -19.13 8.96
C ILE A 4 11.19 -19.55 8.47
N LEU A 5 10.17 -19.26 9.26
CA LEU A 5 8.76 -19.28 8.86
C LEU A 5 8.18 -17.87 8.94
N ALA A 6 7.81 -17.30 7.80
CA ALA A 6 7.10 -16.02 7.74
C ALA A 6 5.62 -16.25 7.43
N LEU A 7 4.74 -15.57 8.18
CA LEU A 7 3.30 -15.84 8.18
C LEU A 7 2.44 -14.88 7.33
N GLY A 8 3.05 -13.88 6.69
CA GLY A 8 2.35 -12.94 5.83
C GLY A 8 1.38 -12.04 6.60
N SER A 9 0.24 -11.77 5.97
CA SER A 9 -0.87 -10.94 6.47
C SER A 9 -2.16 -11.75 6.60
N ASP A 10 -3.16 -11.16 7.28
CA ASP A 10 -4.51 -11.74 7.36
C ASP A 10 -5.29 -11.60 6.03
N LEU A 11 -5.05 -10.51 5.29
CA LEU A 11 -5.58 -10.32 3.94
C LEU A 11 -4.71 -11.08 2.94
N LYS A 12 -5.34 -11.85 2.04
CA LYS A 12 -4.67 -12.71 1.03
C LYS A 12 -3.55 -13.57 1.67
N PRO A 13 -3.90 -14.41 2.66
CA PRO A 13 -2.92 -15.07 3.51
C PRO A 13 -1.97 -15.97 2.72
N SER A 14 -0.68 -15.80 3.00
CA SER A 14 0.43 -16.59 2.46
C SER A 14 1.39 -16.95 3.58
N PHE A 15 2.22 -17.96 3.38
CA PHE A 15 3.34 -18.22 4.27
C PHE A 15 4.57 -18.65 3.48
N THR A 16 5.75 -18.38 4.03
CA THR A 16 7.03 -18.70 3.41
C THR A 16 7.95 -19.39 4.41
N PHE A 17 8.45 -20.56 4.05
CA PHE A 17 9.58 -21.20 4.69
C PHE A 17 10.86 -20.87 3.92
N LEU A 18 11.89 -20.40 4.63
CA LEU A 18 13.21 -20.11 4.08
C LEU A 18 14.26 -20.88 4.89
N ARG A 19 15.06 -21.73 4.21
CA ARG A 19 16.15 -22.50 4.83
C ARG A 19 17.39 -22.45 3.94
N GLY A 20 18.40 -21.70 4.35
CA GLY A 20 19.55 -21.40 3.49
C GLY A 20 19.09 -20.68 2.22
N ARG A 21 19.30 -21.27 1.05
CA ARG A 21 18.81 -20.73 -0.25
C ARG A 21 17.48 -21.32 -0.71
N GLU A 22 16.96 -22.32 0.00
CA GLU A 22 15.69 -22.98 -0.36
C GLU A 22 14.52 -22.13 0.14
N ILE A 23 13.66 -21.72 -0.79
CA ILE A 23 12.41 -21.02 -0.50
C ILE A 23 11.25 -21.94 -0.85
N PHE A 24 10.40 -22.20 0.12
CA PHE A 24 9.08 -22.78 -0.09
C PHE A 24 8.05 -21.74 0.31
N SER A 25 7.40 -21.14 -0.69
CA SER A 25 6.33 -20.17 -0.48
C SER A 25 5.03 -20.75 -1.00
N GLU A 26 3.98 -20.66 -0.20
CA GLU A 26 2.64 -21.10 -0.57
C GLU A 26 1.69 -19.94 -0.29
N SER A 27 1.09 -19.40 -1.36
CA SER A 27 -0.13 -18.61 -1.22
C SER A 27 -1.29 -19.58 -1.25
N ILE A 28 -2.21 -19.48 -0.28
CA ILE A 28 -3.42 -20.27 -0.35
C ILE A 28 -4.38 -19.49 -1.24
N ILE A 29 -4.23 -19.68 -2.56
CA ILE A 29 -4.90 -18.92 -3.65
C ILE A 29 -6.44 -18.91 -3.54
N ASN A 30 -7.02 -19.66 -2.62
CA ASN A 30 -8.47 -19.76 -2.42
C ASN A 30 -9.05 -18.86 -1.31
N PHE A 31 -8.23 -18.07 -0.58
CA PHE A 31 -8.72 -17.22 0.51
C PHE A 31 -8.47 -15.73 0.28
N VAL A 32 -9.52 -14.92 0.48
CA VAL A 32 -9.45 -13.46 0.40
C VAL A 32 -8.94 -12.87 1.73
N GLU A 33 -9.29 -13.50 2.86
CA GLU A 33 -8.94 -13.05 4.21
C GLU A 33 -9.11 -14.19 5.22
N LEU A 34 -8.34 -14.17 6.32
CA LEU A 34 -8.56 -15.02 7.50
C LEU A 34 -9.76 -14.52 8.33
N SER A 35 -10.95 -14.53 7.74
CA SER A 35 -12.15 -13.87 8.31
C SER A 35 -13.03 -14.79 9.17
N ASN A 36 -12.89 -16.10 9.04
CA ASN A 36 -13.68 -17.09 9.78
C ASN A 36 -12.82 -18.26 10.29
N LEU A 37 -13.42 -19.09 11.15
CA LEU A 37 -12.72 -20.19 11.80
C LEU A 37 -12.24 -21.27 10.83
N ASP A 38 -13.00 -21.54 9.76
CA ASP A 38 -12.64 -22.59 8.80
C ASP A 38 -11.42 -22.17 7.97
N ASP A 39 -11.39 -20.92 7.51
CA ASP A 39 -10.25 -20.34 6.79
C ASP A 39 -8.98 -20.40 7.66
N PHE A 40 -9.10 -19.96 8.92
CA PHE A 40 -8.00 -20.02 9.88
C PHE A 40 -7.52 -21.44 10.16
N ASN A 41 -8.45 -22.39 10.37
CA ASN A 41 -8.11 -23.78 10.67
C ASN A 41 -7.40 -24.44 9.48
N ASN A 42 -7.86 -24.19 8.25
CA ASN A 42 -7.23 -24.71 7.04
C ASN A 42 -5.82 -24.15 6.85
N TRP A 43 -5.67 -22.82 6.97
CA TRP A 43 -4.38 -22.14 6.87
C TRP A 43 -3.38 -22.60 7.94
N SER A 44 -3.80 -22.60 9.21
CA SER A 44 -2.92 -22.97 10.33
C SER A 44 -2.55 -24.46 10.32
N LYS A 45 -3.47 -25.36 9.95
CA LYS A 45 -3.18 -26.80 9.82
C LYS A 45 -2.07 -27.04 8.81
N ARG A 46 -2.13 -26.39 7.65
CA ARG A 46 -1.11 -26.51 6.60
C ARG A 46 0.27 -26.09 7.10
N ILE A 47 0.35 -24.99 7.83
CA ILE A 47 1.60 -24.51 8.44
C ILE A 47 2.14 -25.50 9.46
N ILE A 48 1.28 -26.02 10.35
CA ILE A 48 1.67 -26.99 11.38
C ILE A 48 2.23 -28.27 10.74
N GLU A 49 1.58 -28.80 9.71
CA GLU A 49 2.06 -29.98 8.96
C GLU A 49 3.47 -29.77 8.37
N LEU A 50 3.76 -28.55 7.90
CA LEU A 50 5.06 -28.20 7.33
C LEU A 50 6.12 -27.90 8.39
N CYS A 51 5.73 -27.46 9.60
CA CYS A 51 6.66 -27.22 10.70
C CYS A 51 7.42 -28.49 11.09
N ASP A 52 6.80 -29.66 11.06
CA ASP A 52 7.48 -30.93 11.37
C ASP A 52 8.60 -31.26 10.36
N ARG A 53 8.40 -30.86 9.11
CA ARG A 53 9.35 -31.06 8.01
C ARG A 53 10.50 -30.04 8.04
N PHE A 54 10.16 -28.76 8.17
CA PHE A 54 11.13 -27.66 8.03
C PHE A 54 11.76 -27.21 9.34
N LYS A 55 11.14 -27.53 10.48
CA LYS A 55 11.59 -27.24 11.85
C LYS A 55 12.09 -25.79 11.99
N PRO A 56 11.21 -24.79 11.76
CA PRO A 56 11.61 -23.39 11.84
C PRO A 56 12.07 -23.06 13.25
N ASN A 57 13.21 -22.36 13.35
CA ASN A 57 13.74 -21.83 14.59
C ASN A 57 13.60 -20.29 14.67
N VAL A 58 13.03 -19.68 13.63
CA VAL A 58 12.65 -18.27 13.58
C VAL A 58 11.25 -18.17 12.99
N ILE A 59 10.38 -17.39 13.62
CA ILE A 59 9.03 -17.10 13.15
C ILE A 59 8.88 -15.60 12.94
N VAL A 60 8.38 -15.20 11.78
CA VAL A 60 8.16 -13.80 11.39
C VAL A 60 6.67 -13.51 11.29
N VAL A 61 6.24 -12.43 11.92
CA VAL A 61 4.85 -11.96 11.92
C VAL A 61 4.76 -10.49 11.52
N ASP A 62 3.60 -10.07 11.00
CA ASP A 62 3.32 -8.66 10.77
C ASP A 62 3.23 -7.87 12.09
N LYS A 63 3.57 -6.58 12.04
CA LYS A 63 3.43 -5.64 13.17
C LYS A 63 1.99 -5.32 13.55
N HIS A 64 1.00 -5.61 12.70
CA HIS A 64 -0.40 -5.30 12.96
C HIS A 64 -0.93 -6.01 14.22
N PRO A 65 -1.33 -5.27 15.28
CA PRO A 65 -1.58 -5.84 16.60
C PRO A 65 -2.81 -6.76 16.65
N LEU A 66 -3.76 -6.58 15.74
CA LEU A 66 -5.01 -7.35 15.69
C LEU A 66 -4.97 -8.54 14.72
N PHE A 67 -3.86 -8.77 14.01
CA PHE A 67 -3.81 -9.88 13.07
C PHE A 67 -3.87 -11.24 13.78
N ILE A 68 -4.74 -12.12 13.27
CA ILE A 68 -4.89 -13.50 13.72
C ILE A 68 -3.62 -14.28 13.39
N SER A 69 -3.03 -14.06 12.22
CA SER A 69 -1.73 -14.62 11.82
C SER A 69 -0.62 -14.26 12.81
N ARG A 70 -0.58 -13.01 13.29
CA ARG A 70 0.36 -12.55 14.32
C ARG A 70 0.16 -13.30 15.64
N ARG A 71 -1.08 -13.39 16.14
CA ARG A 71 -1.37 -14.13 17.38
C ARG A 71 -0.97 -15.59 17.26
N PHE A 72 -1.32 -16.22 16.14
CA PHE A 72 -0.93 -17.60 15.85
C PHE A 72 0.59 -17.79 15.83
N GLY A 73 1.34 -16.89 15.17
CA GLY A 73 2.80 -16.94 15.13
C GLY A 73 3.47 -16.77 16.48
N ILE A 74 2.95 -15.87 17.33
CA ILE A 74 3.41 -15.72 18.72
C ILE A 74 3.24 -17.03 19.48
N ASP A 75 2.06 -17.64 19.42
CA ASP A 75 1.80 -18.90 20.12
C ASP A 75 2.63 -20.07 19.56
N LEU A 76 2.82 -20.11 18.24
CA LEU A 76 3.65 -21.11 17.58
C LEU A 76 5.13 -20.95 17.96
N SER A 77 5.64 -19.72 18.07
CA SER A 77 7.04 -19.45 18.45
C SER A 77 7.36 -19.99 19.84
N ARG A 78 6.44 -19.82 20.79
CA ARG A 78 6.55 -20.38 22.15
C ARG A 78 6.53 -21.91 22.14
N LYS A 79 5.64 -22.52 21.35
CA LYS A 79 5.54 -23.98 21.24
C LYS A 79 6.79 -24.62 20.64
N LEU A 80 7.39 -23.96 19.65
CA LEU A 80 8.59 -24.45 18.96
C LEU A 80 9.91 -23.98 19.59
N ASN A 81 9.85 -23.12 20.62
CA ASN A 81 11.02 -22.42 21.17
C ASN A 81 11.84 -21.70 20.09
N ALA A 82 11.14 -21.05 19.16
CA ALA A 82 11.70 -20.30 18.04
C ALA A 82 11.83 -18.80 18.38
N GLU A 83 12.82 -18.13 17.81
CA GLU A 83 12.93 -16.66 17.88
C GLU A 83 11.75 -16.02 17.13
N LEU A 84 11.11 -15.02 17.74
CA LEU A 84 10.04 -14.26 17.10
C LEU A 84 10.58 -12.93 16.58
N ILE A 85 10.33 -12.65 15.29
CA ILE A 85 10.68 -11.38 14.64
C ILE A 85 9.39 -10.72 14.13
N GLU A 86 9.28 -9.41 14.33
CA GLU A 86 8.15 -8.63 13.81
C GLU A 86 8.59 -7.75 12.65
N ALA A 87 7.98 -7.95 11.49
CA ALA A 87 8.27 -7.21 10.27
C ALA A 87 7.14 -6.21 9.97
N GLN A 88 7.51 -4.96 9.67
CA GLN A 88 6.54 -3.94 9.28
C GLN A 88 6.00 -4.24 7.87
N HIS A 89 4.70 -4.02 7.67
CA HIS A 89 3.95 -4.38 6.46
C HIS A 89 4.56 -3.84 5.16
N HIS A 90 4.83 -2.54 5.08
CA HIS A 90 5.44 -1.92 3.90
C HIS A 90 6.90 -2.28 3.71
N HIS A 91 7.64 -2.49 4.80
CA HIS A 91 9.00 -3.01 4.70
C HIS A 91 8.97 -4.39 4.05
N ALA A 92 8.01 -5.24 4.42
CA ALA A 92 7.83 -6.54 3.77
C ALA A 92 7.47 -6.41 2.29
N HIS A 93 6.63 -5.45 1.86
CA HIS A 93 6.41 -5.17 0.44
C HIS A 93 7.69 -4.72 -0.30
N ALA A 94 8.54 -3.92 0.34
CA ALA A 94 9.82 -3.52 -0.23
C ALA A 94 10.74 -4.75 -0.39
N PHE A 95 10.88 -5.54 0.69
CA PHE A 95 11.79 -6.68 0.70
C PHE A 95 11.31 -7.88 -0.13
N SER A 96 10.01 -8.02 -0.40
CA SER A 96 9.53 -9.01 -1.38
C SER A 96 10.06 -8.68 -2.78
N SER A 97 10.08 -7.40 -3.13
CA SER A 97 10.58 -6.89 -4.41
C SER A 97 12.09 -6.95 -4.51
N ILE A 98 12.80 -6.58 -3.43
CA ILE A 98 14.26 -6.70 -3.31
C ILE A 98 14.68 -8.16 -3.50
N LYS A 99 13.98 -9.08 -2.83
CA LYS A 99 14.25 -10.52 -2.97
C LYS A 99 13.98 -11.02 -4.38
N TYR A 100 12.87 -10.58 -4.99
CA TYR A 100 12.48 -10.99 -6.33
C TYR A 100 13.55 -10.67 -7.38
N PHE A 101 14.22 -9.52 -7.26
CA PHE A 101 15.30 -9.09 -8.15
C PHE A 101 16.72 -9.42 -7.67
N ASP A 102 16.85 -10.10 -6.53
CA ASP A 102 18.15 -10.41 -5.89
C ASP A 102 19.04 -9.17 -5.69
N ILE A 103 18.43 -8.08 -5.21
CA ILE A 103 19.13 -6.81 -4.97
C ILE A 103 19.89 -6.90 -3.63
N ASN A 104 21.21 -6.72 -3.70
CA ASN A 104 22.11 -6.79 -2.55
C ASN A 104 22.71 -5.42 -2.14
N ASP A 105 22.26 -4.34 -2.78
CA ASP A 105 22.66 -2.95 -2.50
C ASP A 105 21.55 -2.16 -1.79
N ARG A 106 21.90 -0.97 -1.29
CA ARG A 106 20.93 0.03 -0.82
C ARG A 106 20.02 0.44 -1.97
N VAL A 107 18.71 0.55 -1.70
CA VAL A 107 17.69 0.81 -2.72
C VAL A 107 16.57 1.65 -2.15
N LEU A 108 15.99 2.53 -2.96
CA LEU A 108 14.77 3.25 -2.60
C LEU A 108 13.56 2.36 -2.89
N ALA A 109 12.53 2.41 -2.05
CA ALA A 109 11.29 1.68 -2.25
C ALA A 109 10.10 2.63 -2.26
N VAL A 110 9.28 2.57 -3.31
CA VAL A 110 7.98 3.25 -3.38
C VAL A 110 6.89 2.22 -3.08
N ILE A 111 6.27 2.33 -1.91
CA ILE A 111 5.23 1.40 -1.47
C ILE A 111 3.87 2.08 -1.50
N MET A 112 2.96 1.62 -2.36
CA MET A 112 1.62 2.16 -2.52
C MET A 112 0.57 1.07 -2.33
N ASP A 113 -0.24 1.20 -1.28
CA ASP A 113 -1.20 0.17 -0.87
C ASP A 113 -2.50 0.76 -0.30
N GLY A 114 -3.46 -0.11 0.00
CA GLY A 114 -4.72 0.24 0.64
C GLY A 114 -4.57 0.52 2.13
N THR A 115 -3.92 -0.37 2.88
CA THR A 115 -3.83 -0.30 4.35
C THR A 115 -2.61 -1.06 4.86
N GLY A 116 -1.69 -0.37 5.52
CA GLY A 116 -0.61 -0.97 6.30
C GLY A 116 -0.57 -0.36 7.70
N PHE A 117 -0.26 -1.16 8.71
CA PHE A 117 -0.09 -0.66 10.08
C PHE A 117 1.19 0.17 10.18
N GLY A 118 1.03 1.47 10.44
CA GLY A 118 2.13 2.39 10.65
C GLY A 118 2.70 2.31 12.05
N GLU A 119 4.01 2.50 12.20
CA GLU A 119 4.68 2.47 13.50
C GLU A 119 4.35 3.69 14.37
N ASP A 120 3.83 4.75 13.75
CA ASP A 120 3.31 5.97 14.39
C ASP A 120 1.82 5.88 14.77
N GLY A 121 1.20 4.69 14.61
CA GLY A 121 -0.21 4.47 14.87
C GLY A 121 -1.16 5.00 13.80
N THR A 122 -0.64 5.50 12.68
CA THR A 122 -1.43 5.87 11.49
C THR A 122 -1.56 4.70 10.53
N ILE A 123 -2.51 4.79 9.58
CA ILE A 123 -2.64 3.82 8.50
C ILE A 123 -1.76 4.26 7.34
N TRP A 124 -0.66 3.55 7.10
CA TRP A 124 0.19 3.82 5.95
C TRP A 124 -0.43 3.27 4.66
N GLY A 125 -0.05 3.84 3.52
CA GLY A 125 -0.31 3.23 2.21
C GLY A 125 0.28 4.00 1.02
N CYS A 126 1.19 4.94 1.22
CA CYS A 126 1.93 5.61 0.16
C CYS A 126 3.20 6.20 0.73
N GLU A 127 4.26 5.39 0.73
CA GLU A 127 5.49 5.66 1.46
C GLU A 127 6.70 5.51 0.54
N ILE A 128 7.73 6.31 0.79
CA ILE A 128 9.05 6.19 0.19
C ILE A 128 10.01 5.79 1.29
N PHE A 129 10.68 4.65 1.12
CA PHE A 129 11.68 4.17 2.05
C PHE A 129 13.06 4.14 1.41
N LEU A 130 14.08 4.27 2.24
CA LEU A 130 15.42 3.77 1.97
C LEU A 130 15.55 2.39 2.62
N CYS A 131 15.79 1.37 1.81
CA CYS A 131 16.04 0.01 2.27
C CYS A 131 17.54 -0.22 2.34
N GLU A 132 18.02 -0.55 3.53
CA GLU A 132 19.41 -0.89 3.80
C GLU A 132 19.67 -2.38 3.52
N THR A 133 20.94 -2.71 3.25
CA THR A 133 21.37 -4.08 2.91
C THR A 133 21.18 -5.08 4.05
N ASP A 134 20.98 -4.58 5.28
CA ASP A 134 20.83 -5.35 6.49
C ASP A 134 19.37 -5.67 6.88
N GLY A 135 18.40 -5.29 6.06
CA GLY A 135 16.99 -5.53 6.36
C GLY A 135 16.27 -4.35 7.05
N LYS A 136 16.98 -3.25 7.35
CA LYS A 136 16.34 -2.03 7.88
C LYS A 136 15.74 -1.19 6.77
N CYS A 137 14.68 -0.47 7.12
CA CYS A 137 14.11 0.57 6.28
C CYS A 137 14.02 1.88 7.06
N GLU A 138 14.33 2.99 6.39
CA GLU A 138 14.09 4.35 6.87
C GLU A 138 12.99 4.99 6.03
N ARG A 139 11.95 5.53 6.67
CA ARG A 139 10.87 6.25 5.97
C ARG A 139 11.37 7.64 5.58
N LEU A 140 11.55 7.87 4.29
CA LEU A 140 12.07 9.12 3.75
C LEU A 140 10.96 10.14 3.47
N GLY A 141 9.85 9.70 2.88
CA GLY A 141 8.74 10.58 2.52
C GLY A 141 7.43 9.83 2.38
N HIS A 142 6.32 10.56 2.36
CA HIS A 142 4.99 9.95 2.33
C HIS A 142 3.91 10.87 1.79
N LEU A 143 2.75 10.30 1.49
CA LEU A 143 1.54 11.06 1.20
C LEU A 143 1.02 11.75 2.48
N LYS A 144 0.45 12.94 2.35
CA LYS A 144 -0.14 13.69 3.46
C LYS A 144 -1.13 12.82 4.26
N PRO A 145 -0.92 12.64 5.57
CA PRO A 145 -1.88 11.95 6.41
C PRO A 145 -3.17 12.77 6.48
N VAL A 146 -4.30 12.14 6.15
CA VAL A 146 -5.64 12.75 6.21
C VAL A 146 -6.58 11.93 7.10
N PRO A 147 -7.60 12.53 7.71
CA PRO A 147 -8.61 11.79 8.45
C PRO A 147 -9.32 10.72 7.60
N CYS A 148 -9.53 9.53 8.18
CA CYS A 148 -10.28 8.43 7.56
C CYS A 148 -11.61 8.21 8.32
N PRO A 149 -12.66 9.01 8.02
CA PRO A 149 -13.90 8.96 8.80
C PRO A 149 -14.64 7.65 8.57
N GLY A 150 -14.67 6.79 9.59
CA GLY A 150 -15.34 5.49 9.55
C GLY A 150 -14.41 4.29 9.39
N GLY A 151 -13.08 4.47 9.34
CA GLY A 151 -12.12 3.37 9.24
C GLY A 151 -12.43 2.46 8.05
N ASP A 152 -12.61 1.16 8.30
CA ASP A 152 -12.94 0.17 7.27
C ASP A 152 -14.22 0.49 6.49
N ALA A 153 -15.18 1.21 7.09
CA ALA A 153 -16.39 1.64 6.37
C ALA A 153 -16.07 2.59 5.20
N ALA A 154 -14.93 3.30 5.24
CA ALA A 154 -14.48 4.16 4.14
C ALA A 154 -14.12 3.35 2.88
N ILE A 155 -13.78 2.07 3.01
CA ILE A 155 -13.51 1.16 1.88
C ILE A 155 -14.77 0.98 1.03
N LEU A 156 -15.93 0.80 1.67
CA LEU A 156 -17.22 0.60 0.98
C LEU A 156 -17.95 1.92 0.69
N SER A 157 -17.54 3.01 1.33
CA SER A 157 -18.09 4.35 1.13
C SER A 157 -17.00 5.36 0.75
N PRO A 158 -16.42 5.28 -0.48
CA PRO A 158 -15.35 6.16 -0.94
C PRO A 158 -15.56 7.66 -0.73
N TRP A 159 -16.82 8.14 -0.74
CA TRP A 159 -17.14 9.55 -0.44
C TRP A 159 -16.60 10.02 0.92
N ARG A 160 -16.47 9.11 1.89
CA ARG A 160 -15.86 9.39 3.20
C ARG A 160 -14.41 9.82 3.07
N MET A 161 -13.66 9.22 2.13
CA MET A 161 -12.29 9.63 1.87
C MET A 161 -12.20 10.98 1.17
N ALA A 162 -13.14 11.33 0.29
CA ALA A 162 -13.20 12.68 -0.25
C ALA A 162 -13.46 13.72 0.85
N VAL A 163 -14.33 13.43 1.82
CA VAL A 163 -14.51 14.28 3.01
C VAL A 163 -13.22 14.37 3.84
N GLY A 164 -12.51 13.26 4.02
CA GLY A 164 -11.20 13.22 4.70
C GLY A 164 -10.15 14.10 4.03
N TRP A 165 -10.04 14.05 2.70
CA TRP A 165 -9.09 14.84 1.93
C TRP A 165 -9.43 16.33 1.82
N LEU A 166 -10.72 16.66 1.69
CA LEU A 166 -11.19 18.04 1.56
C LEU A 166 -11.32 18.74 2.93
N GLU A 167 -11.55 17.98 4.00
CA GLU A 167 -11.70 18.44 5.37
C GLU A 167 -12.82 19.50 5.49
N GLU A 168 -12.49 20.71 5.97
CA GLU A 168 -13.44 21.81 6.09
C GLU A 168 -14.04 22.22 4.75
N SER A 169 -13.26 22.08 3.66
CA SER A 169 -13.67 22.41 2.29
C SER A 169 -14.60 21.37 1.65
N ALA A 170 -14.91 20.27 2.34
CA ALA A 170 -15.87 19.28 1.85
C ALA A 170 -17.27 19.90 1.74
N ASP A 171 -17.86 19.79 0.54
CA ASP A 171 -19.18 20.31 0.20
C ASP A 171 -20.18 19.14 0.01
N TYR A 172 -21.32 19.23 0.71
CA TYR A 172 -22.38 18.22 0.65
C TYR A 172 -23.00 18.12 -0.76
N ASP A 173 -23.03 19.23 -1.51
CA ASP A 173 -23.65 19.25 -2.83
C ASP A 173 -22.97 18.30 -3.84
N LEU A 174 -21.71 17.91 -3.58
CA LEU A 174 -20.98 16.91 -4.38
C LEU A 174 -21.55 15.49 -4.23
N PHE A 175 -22.28 15.20 -3.15
CA PHE A 175 -22.72 13.83 -2.80
C PHE A 175 -24.22 13.70 -2.52
N LYS A 176 -24.98 14.80 -2.60
CA LYS A 176 -26.38 14.89 -2.17
C LYS A 176 -27.34 13.88 -2.82
N ASP A 177 -27.00 13.39 -4.01
CA ASP A 177 -27.85 12.44 -4.75
C ASP A 177 -27.71 11.00 -4.22
N THR A 178 -26.67 10.71 -3.44
CA THR A 178 -26.36 9.35 -2.95
C THR A 178 -26.23 9.28 -1.42
N VAL A 179 -25.74 10.35 -0.79
CA VAL A 179 -25.40 10.38 0.64
C VAL A 179 -26.42 11.23 1.39
N ARG A 180 -26.88 10.74 2.55
CA ARG A 180 -27.77 11.53 3.41
C ARG A 180 -27.00 12.64 4.10
N LYS A 181 -27.62 13.82 4.24
CA LYS A 181 -26.98 14.98 4.87
C LYS A 181 -26.47 14.68 6.28
N GLU A 182 -27.22 13.92 7.06
CA GLU A 182 -26.83 13.54 8.43
C GLU A 182 -25.54 12.71 8.45
N GLU A 183 -25.39 11.76 7.52
CA GLU A 183 -24.20 10.93 7.42
C GLU A 183 -22.97 11.75 7.03
N PHE A 184 -23.16 12.68 6.08
CA PHE A 184 -22.11 13.61 5.66
C PHE A 184 -21.63 14.50 6.80
N GLU A 185 -22.55 15.10 7.56
CA GLU A 185 -22.22 15.94 8.72
C GLU A 185 -21.51 15.16 9.83
N ILE A 186 -21.89 13.89 10.06
CA ILE A 186 -21.17 13.01 10.99
C ILE A 186 -19.74 12.78 10.50
N ALA A 187 -19.54 12.49 9.21
CA ALA A 187 -18.19 12.31 8.66
C ALA A 187 -17.31 13.56 8.83
N LYS A 188 -17.84 14.76 8.54
CA LYS A 188 -17.12 16.03 8.77
C LYS A 188 -16.74 16.22 10.24
N ARG A 189 -17.65 15.92 11.17
CA ARG A 189 -17.36 16.01 12.62
C ARG A 189 -16.27 15.02 13.05
N VAL A 190 -16.28 13.81 12.49
CA VAL A 190 -15.23 12.82 12.75
C VAL A 190 -13.88 13.33 12.23
N CYS A 191 -13.82 13.92 11.03
CA CYS A 191 -12.58 14.49 10.49
C CYS A 191 -12.02 15.61 11.38
N ALA A 192 -12.88 16.45 11.97
CA ALA A 192 -12.48 17.52 12.88
C ALA A 192 -12.10 17.03 14.29
N SER A 193 -12.29 15.75 14.59
CA SER A 193 -11.98 15.18 15.90
C SER A 193 -10.47 14.94 16.06
N LYS A 194 -9.94 15.26 17.24
CA LYS A 194 -8.57 14.90 17.62
C LYS A 194 -8.30 13.38 17.70
N PHE A 195 -9.35 12.57 17.66
CA PHE A 195 -9.28 11.11 17.67
C PHE A 195 -9.48 10.50 16.27
N ALA A 196 -9.50 11.32 15.23
CA ALA A 196 -9.57 10.82 13.86
C ALA A 196 -8.35 9.95 13.57
N VAL A 197 -8.60 8.72 13.10
CA VAL A 197 -7.54 7.87 12.56
C VAL A 197 -7.05 8.52 11.27
N LEU A 198 -5.74 8.76 11.19
CA LEU A 198 -5.12 9.34 10.02
C LEU A 198 -4.61 8.25 9.09
N THR A 199 -4.62 8.54 7.78
CA THR A 199 -4.07 7.64 6.76
C THR A 199 -3.29 8.40 5.69
N SER A 200 -2.16 7.84 5.29
CA SER A 200 -1.36 8.23 4.12
C SER A 200 -1.59 7.28 2.93
N SER A 201 -2.75 6.63 2.85
CA SER A 201 -3.01 5.57 1.88
C SER A 201 -3.26 6.07 0.45
N ALA A 202 -2.50 5.52 -0.51
CA ALA A 202 -2.76 5.72 -1.93
C ALA A 202 -4.11 5.12 -2.33
N GLY A 203 -4.45 3.93 -1.82
CA GLY A 203 -5.76 3.31 -2.07
C GLY A 203 -6.92 4.21 -1.63
N ARG A 204 -6.80 4.85 -0.46
CA ARG A 204 -7.81 5.80 0.03
C ARG A 204 -7.84 7.11 -0.76
N LEU A 205 -6.71 7.55 -1.31
CA LEU A 205 -6.67 8.69 -2.24
C LEU A 205 -7.36 8.34 -3.57
N PHE A 206 -7.18 7.13 -4.10
CA PHE A 206 -7.93 6.64 -5.27
C PHE A 206 -9.44 6.63 -5.01
N ASP A 207 -9.86 6.15 -3.82
CA ASP A 207 -11.27 6.18 -3.40
C ASP A 207 -11.83 7.61 -3.39
N ALA A 208 -11.07 8.58 -2.84
CA ALA A 208 -11.46 10.00 -2.85
C ALA A 208 -11.65 10.54 -4.28
N ALA A 209 -10.68 10.34 -5.16
CA ALA A 209 -10.77 10.81 -6.55
C ALA A 209 -11.94 10.17 -7.31
N ALA A 210 -12.13 8.85 -7.16
CA ALA A 210 -13.24 8.13 -7.78
C ALA A 210 -14.61 8.62 -7.30
N SER A 211 -14.74 8.93 -6.01
CA SER A 211 -15.99 9.47 -5.46
C SER A 211 -16.28 10.90 -5.92
N LEU A 212 -15.26 11.78 -5.96
CA LEU A 212 -15.41 13.15 -6.45
C LEU A 212 -15.82 13.19 -7.92
N LEU A 213 -15.27 12.29 -8.74
CA LEU A 213 -15.65 12.14 -10.15
C LEU A 213 -17.06 11.54 -10.35
N GLY A 214 -17.76 11.14 -9.28
CA GLY A 214 -19.05 10.46 -9.36
C GLY A 214 -18.97 9.03 -9.89
N ILE A 215 -17.76 8.47 -10.07
CA ILE A 215 -17.53 7.12 -10.61
C ILE A 215 -17.94 6.07 -9.57
N ALA A 216 -17.58 6.30 -8.30
CA ALA A 216 -17.83 5.36 -7.22
C ALA A 216 -18.01 6.13 -5.90
N VAL A 217 -19.26 6.53 -5.61
CA VAL A 217 -19.61 7.15 -4.33
C VAL A 217 -19.71 6.09 -3.22
N THR A 218 -20.25 4.91 -3.55
CA THR A 218 -20.33 3.71 -2.70
C THR A 218 -19.98 2.47 -3.52
N VAL A 219 -19.38 1.45 -2.90
CA VAL A 219 -19.03 0.18 -3.55
C VAL A 219 -19.42 -1.02 -2.66
N LYS A 220 -19.48 -2.21 -3.26
CA LYS A 220 -19.80 -3.46 -2.55
C LYS A 220 -18.56 -4.30 -2.20
N GLU A 221 -17.42 -3.95 -2.77
CA GLU A 221 -16.18 -4.72 -2.70
C GLU A 221 -14.99 -3.78 -2.57
N SER A 222 -13.96 -4.21 -1.84
CA SER A 222 -12.71 -3.46 -1.68
C SER A 222 -12.00 -3.26 -3.03
N ALA A 223 -11.22 -2.18 -3.14
CA ALA A 223 -10.49 -1.75 -4.34
C ALA A 223 -11.33 -1.46 -5.60
N ARG A 224 -12.65 -1.69 -5.57
CA ARG A 224 -13.52 -1.50 -6.75
C ARG A 224 -13.51 -0.07 -7.29
N ALA A 225 -13.48 0.93 -6.41
CA ALA A 225 -13.45 2.33 -6.80
C ALA A 225 -12.15 2.69 -7.55
N ALA A 226 -11.00 2.23 -7.05
CA ALA A 226 -9.71 2.40 -7.72
C ALA A 226 -9.67 1.73 -9.11
N VAL A 227 -10.15 0.49 -9.23
CA VAL A 227 -10.23 -0.22 -10.53
C VAL A 227 -11.16 0.51 -11.51
N MET A 228 -12.30 1.00 -11.04
CA MET A 228 -13.20 1.77 -11.89
C MET A 228 -12.54 3.07 -12.36
N LEU A 229 -11.87 3.81 -11.48
CA LEU A 229 -11.15 5.03 -11.84
C LEU A 229 -10.07 4.77 -12.90
N GLU A 230 -9.30 3.68 -12.75
CA GLU A 230 -8.31 3.26 -13.73
C GLU A 230 -8.93 3.01 -15.10
N ASN A 231 -10.04 2.27 -15.18
CA ASN A 231 -10.71 1.98 -16.46
C ASN A 231 -11.17 3.26 -17.18
N TYR A 232 -11.64 4.26 -16.42
CA TYR A 232 -11.99 5.57 -16.97
C TYR A 232 -10.74 6.30 -17.50
N ALA A 233 -9.64 6.24 -16.76
CA ALA A 233 -8.38 6.86 -17.16
C ALA A 233 -7.76 6.20 -18.41
N ILE A 234 -7.73 4.86 -18.50
CA ILE A 234 -7.27 4.11 -19.68
C ILE A 234 -8.09 4.52 -20.91
N SER A 235 -9.40 4.62 -20.77
CA SER A 235 -10.27 5.05 -21.87
C SER A 235 -9.94 6.45 -22.39
N ALA A 236 -9.48 7.37 -21.52
CA ALA A 236 -9.01 8.69 -21.96
C ALA A 236 -7.63 8.61 -22.60
N LEU A 237 -6.73 7.79 -22.06
CA LEU A 237 -5.37 7.63 -22.56
C LEU A 237 -5.35 7.16 -24.02
N GLU A 238 -6.24 6.22 -24.37
CA GLU A 238 -6.40 5.73 -25.75
C GLU A 238 -6.88 6.80 -26.73
N ILE A 239 -7.60 7.81 -26.25
CA ILE A 239 -8.22 8.85 -27.09
C ILE A 239 -7.31 10.09 -27.19
N PHE A 240 -6.76 10.53 -26.07
CA PHE A 240 -6.10 11.84 -25.96
C PHE A 240 -4.58 11.73 -25.78
N GLY A 241 -4.07 10.56 -25.41
CA GLY A 241 -2.67 10.39 -25.00
C GLY A 241 -2.35 11.08 -23.67
N TYR A 242 -1.07 11.17 -23.35
CA TYR A 242 -0.59 11.97 -22.21
C TYR A 242 -0.37 13.42 -22.64
N ALA A 243 -1.05 14.36 -21.99
CA ALA A 243 -0.77 15.78 -22.09
C ALA A 243 0.08 16.24 -20.91
N GLU A 244 1.07 17.10 -21.16
CA GLU A 244 1.75 17.81 -20.07
C GLU A 244 0.85 18.92 -19.56
N GLU A 245 0.31 18.75 -18.36
CA GLU A 245 -0.47 19.77 -17.67
C GLU A 245 0.33 20.43 -16.53
N GLU A 246 -0.22 21.54 -16.04
CA GLU A 246 0.26 22.24 -14.86
C GLU A 246 0.32 21.32 -13.63
N LYS A 247 1.20 21.66 -12.69
CA LYS A 247 1.37 20.92 -11.44
C LYS A 247 0.16 21.16 -10.53
N HIS A 248 -0.48 20.08 -10.08
CA HIS A 248 -1.62 20.11 -9.16
C HIS A 248 -1.35 19.28 -7.89
N TYR A 249 -0.20 19.50 -7.27
CA TYR A 249 0.17 18.93 -5.97
C TYR A 249 1.23 19.80 -5.33
N GLU A 250 1.38 19.67 -4.01
CA GLU A 250 2.38 20.39 -3.24
C GLU A 250 3.28 19.41 -2.50
N ILE A 251 4.54 19.77 -2.29
CA ILE A 251 5.49 19.02 -1.47
C ILE A 251 5.92 19.95 -0.34
N ILE A 252 5.70 19.54 0.91
CA ILE A 252 6.05 20.29 2.11
C ILE A 252 6.99 19.41 2.94
N GLY A 253 8.29 19.72 2.90
CA GLY A 253 9.31 18.85 3.49
C GLY A 253 9.30 17.50 2.79
N ASN A 254 9.01 16.43 3.53
CA ASN A 254 8.94 15.07 3.01
C ASN A 254 7.50 14.57 2.78
N VAL A 255 6.53 15.49 2.68
CA VAL A 255 5.10 15.17 2.57
C VAL A 255 4.53 15.65 1.24
N LEU A 256 3.90 14.74 0.49
CA LEU A 256 3.17 15.04 -0.74
C LEU A 256 1.69 15.32 -0.44
N ASP A 257 1.21 16.52 -0.77
CA ASP A 257 -0.21 16.90 -0.67
C ASP A 257 -0.89 16.86 -2.04
N MET A 258 -1.84 15.94 -2.18
CA MET A 258 -2.65 15.75 -3.40
C MET A 258 -3.99 16.49 -3.37
N LYS A 259 -4.28 17.27 -2.32
CA LYS A 259 -5.49 18.10 -2.22
C LYS A 259 -5.69 19.03 -3.43
N PRO A 260 -4.64 19.67 -4.02
CA PRO A 260 -4.81 20.49 -5.22
C PRO A 260 -5.33 19.68 -6.44
N ALA A 261 -4.89 18.44 -6.65
CA ALA A 261 -5.39 17.58 -7.72
C ALA A 261 -6.87 17.22 -7.51
N LEU A 262 -7.29 17.01 -6.27
CA LEU A 262 -8.70 16.76 -5.95
C LEU A 262 -9.57 18.00 -6.16
N PHE A 263 -9.06 19.20 -5.85
CA PHE A 263 -9.74 20.43 -6.22
C PHE A 263 -9.83 20.64 -7.73
N LYS A 264 -8.79 20.24 -8.48
CA LYS A 264 -8.82 20.29 -9.94
C LYS A 264 -9.94 19.42 -10.51
N ILE A 265 -10.17 18.22 -9.96
CA ILE A 265 -11.33 17.37 -10.31
C ILE A 265 -12.65 18.13 -10.14
N ILE A 266 -12.84 18.82 -9.01
CA ILE A 266 -14.09 19.57 -8.74
C ILE A 266 -14.26 20.74 -9.72
N GLN A 267 -13.17 21.43 -10.06
CA GLN A 267 -13.19 22.53 -11.04
C GLN A 267 -13.53 22.01 -12.44
N ASP A 268 -12.90 20.91 -12.84
CA ASP A 268 -13.11 20.26 -14.14
C ASP A 268 -14.56 19.86 -14.36
N GLN A 269 -15.21 19.31 -13.34
CA GLN A 269 -16.64 18.99 -13.40
C GLN A 269 -17.50 20.24 -13.62
N LYS A 270 -17.21 21.34 -12.93
CA LYS A 270 -17.93 22.62 -13.11
C LYS A 270 -17.71 23.21 -14.51
N SER A 271 -16.53 22.98 -15.09
CA SER A 271 -16.16 23.43 -16.43
C SER A 271 -16.56 22.46 -17.55
N GLY A 272 -17.21 21.34 -17.23
CA GLY A 272 -17.67 20.36 -18.22
C GLY A 272 -16.55 19.52 -18.85
N VAL A 273 -15.38 19.44 -18.21
CA VAL A 273 -14.29 18.54 -18.64
C VAL A 273 -14.73 17.09 -18.46
N SER A 274 -14.30 16.22 -19.37
CA SER A 274 -14.65 14.81 -19.34
C SER A 274 -14.14 14.13 -18.07
N ILE A 275 -15.00 13.37 -17.39
CA ILE A 275 -14.67 12.52 -16.24
C ILE A 275 -13.46 11.61 -16.55
N LYS A 276 -13.42 11.06 -17.76
CA LYS A 276 -12.30 10.20 -18.21
C LYS A 276 -10.98 10.97 -18.24
N ASN A 277 -10.99 12.21 -18.73
CA ASN A 277 -9.79 13.05 -18.78
C ASN A 277 -9.32 13.43 -17.38
N SER A 278 -10.22 13.86 -16.50
CA SER A 278 -9.86 14.19 -15.11
C SER A 278 -9.36 12.97 -14.33
N ALA A 279 -9.91 11.76 -14.60
CA ALA A 279 -9.38 10.51 -14.05
C ALA A 279 -7.93 10.24 -14.51
N LEU A 280 -7.64 10.43 -15.80
CA LEU A 280 -6.28 10.29 -16.34
C LEU A 280 -5.33 11.33 -15.74
N GLN A 281 -5.73 12.60 -15.70
CA GLN A 281 -4.91 13.67 -15.15
C GLN A 281 -4.61 13.45 -13.66
N PHE A 282 -5.56 12.95 -12.88
CA PHE A 282 -5.31 12.57 -11.49
C PHE A 282 -4.19 11.52 -11.36
N HIS A 283 -4.21 10.46 -12.18
CA HIS A 283 -3.14 9.45 -12.18
C HIS A 283 -1.78 10.04 -12.57
N VAL A 284 -1.76 10.90 -13.60
CA VAL A 284 -0.55 11.59 -14.05
C VAL A 284 0.02 12.47 -12.94
N GLN A 285 -0.81 13.26 -12.26
CA GLN A 285 -0.38 14.13 -11.16
C GLN A 285 0.13 13.31 -9.97
N LEU A 286 -0.49 12.18 -9.64
CA LEU A 286 -0.03 11.29 -8.57
C LEU A 286 1.37 10.72 -8.87
N VAL A 287 1.57 10.16 -10.07
CA VAL A 287 2.89 9.62 -10.47
C VAL A 287 3.93 10.73 -10.49
N ARG A 288 3.59 11.91 -11.04
CA ARG A 288 4.47 13.08 -11.05
C ARG A 288 4.87 13.49 -9.63
N GLY A 289 3.89 13.63 -8.74
CA GLY A 289 4.12 14.05 -7.36
C GLY A 289 4.97 13.08 -6.55
N ILE A 290 4.77 11.77 -6.73
CA ILE A 290 5.60 10.76 -6.05
C ILE A 290 7.03 10.77 -6.59
N CYS A 291 7.22 10.91 -7.90
CA CYS A 291 8.56 10.99 -8.48
C CYS A 291 9.30 12.27 -8.05
N ASP A 292 8.61 13.41 -8.00
CA ASP A 292 9.18 14.67 -7.51
C ASP A 292 9.54 14.55 -6.02
N LEU A 293 8.65 14.02 -5.19
CA LEU A 293 8.93 13.77 -3.77
C LEU A 293 10.13 12.82 -3.59
N LEU A 294 10.23 11.77 -4.42
CA LEU A 294 11.34 10.82 -4.38
C LEU A 294 12.69 11.50 -4.65
N GLU A 295 12.77 12.41 -5.62
CA GLU A 295 13.98 13.20 -5.86
C GLU A 295 14.28 14.14 -4.68
N ASP A 296 13.27 14.83 -4.15
CA ASP A 296 13.43 15.78 -3.04
C ASP A 296 13.96 15.12 -1.76
N VAL A 297 13.53 13.88 -1.47
CA VAL A 297 13.98 13.14 -0.27
C VAL A 297 15.26 12.31 -0.49
N ASN A 298 15.70 12.12 -1.73
CA ASN A 298 16.88 11.31 -2.06
C ASN A 298 18.20 12.09 -1.90
N ASN A 299 18.54 12.42 -0.66
CA ASN A 299 19.77 13.14 -0.33
C ASN A 299 21.06 12.32 -0.51
N LEU A 300 20.93 11.00 -0.73
CA LEU A 300 22.04 10.05 -0.79
C LEU A 300 22.43 9.67 -2.23
N GLY A 301 21.72 10.17 -3.23
CA GLY A 301 22.01 9.88 -4.64
C GLY A 301 21.78 8.42 -5.03
N ILE A 302 20.95 7.67 -4.29
CA ILE A 302 20.60 6.29 -4.63
C ILE A 302 19.82 6.31 -5.95
N LYS A 303 20.21 5.48 -6.93
CA LYS A 303 19.57 5.44 -8.25
C LYS A 303 18.72 4.21 -8.51
N LYS A 304 18.72 3.22 -7.62
CA LYS A 304 17.85 2.04 -7.72
C LYS A 304 16.53 2.32 -7.01
N VAL A 305 15.40 2.01 -7.65
CA VAL A 305 14.05 2.14 -7.07
C VAL A 305 13.27 0.85 -7.27
N VAL A 306 12.80 0.24 -6.18
CA VAL A 306 11.84 -0.88 -6.19
C VAL A 306 10.43 -0.40 -5.88
N PHE A 307 9.43 -1.18 -6.27
CA PHE A 307 8.01 -0.85 -6.07
C PHE A 307 7.26 -2.02 -5.44
N GLY A 308 6.33 -1.72 -4.54
CA GLY A 308 5.47 -2.72 -3.89
C GLY A 308 4.16 -2.12 -3.37
N GLY A 309 3.27 -2.97 -2.86
CA GLY A 309 1.93 -2.61 -2.44
C GLY A 309 0.88 -2.77 -3.56
N GLY A 310 -0.37 -3.04 -3.14
CA GLY A 310 -1.45 -3.45 -4.04
C GLY A 310 -1.86 -2.43 -5.09
N CYS A 311 -1.52 -1.14 -4.93
CA CYS A 311 -1.82 -0.13 -5.95
C CYS A 311 -1.01 -0.35 -7.24
N PHE A 312 0.12 -1.06 -7.21
CA PHE A 312 0.87 -1.43 -8.42
C PHE A 312 0.24 -2.56 -9.25
N LEU A 313 -0.99 -2.97 -8.94
CA LEU A 313 -1.86 -3.67 -9.89
C LEU A 313 -2.38 -2.72 -10.99
N ASN A 314 -2.39 -1.41 -10.72
CA ASN A 314 -2.82 -0.38 -11.67
C ASN A 314 -1.83 -0.24 -12.82
N SER A 315 -2.29 -0.55 -14.03
CA SER A 315 -1.50 -0.56 -15.27
C SER A 315 -0.94 0.81 -15.65
N ILE A 316 -1.64 1.90 -15.34
CA ILE A 316 -1.16 3.26 -15.59
C ILE A 316 0.07 3.53 -14.72
N LEU A 317 0.00 3.24 -13.40
CA LEU A 317 1.15 3.41 -12.51
C LEU A 317 2.35 2.59 -12.99
N ARG A 318 2.11 1.31 -13.34
CA ARG A 318 3.15 0.40 -13.83
C ARG A 318 3.84 0.90 -15.10
N GLN A 319 3.12 1.60 -15.96
CA GLN A 319 3.68 2.17 -17.19
C GLN A 319 4.39 3.51 -16.96
N GLU A 320 3.83 4.38 -16.12
CA GLU A 320 4.30 5.77 -16.01
C GLU A 320 5.46 5.95 -15.05
N PHE A 321 5.52 5.20 -13.95
CA PHE A 321 6.66 5.28 -13.01
C PHE A 321 8.00 4.99 -13.69
N PRO A 322 8.21 3.84 -14.39
CA PRO A 322 9.47 3.57 -15.09
C PRO A 322 9.82 4.63 -16.14
N LYS A 323 8.83 5.10 -16.91
CA LYS A 323 9.05 6.14 -17.94
C LYS A 323 9.51 7.46 -17.33
N ARG A 324 8.94 7.87 -16.20
CA ARG A 324 9.29 9.16 -15.59
C ARG A 324 10.60 9.09 -14.82
N LEU A 325 10.81 8.03 -14.05
CA LEU A 325 12.03 7.86 -13.25
C LEU A 325 13.27 7.59 -14.11
N SER A 326 13.15 6.90 -15.24
CA SER A 326 14.27 6.73 -16.19
C SER A 326 14.75 8.07 -16.77
N LYS A 327 13.84 9.02 -17.04
CA LYS A 327 14.21 10.39 -17.46
C LYS A 327 14.98 11.16 -16.38
N LEU A 328 14.78 10.81 -15.11
CA LEU A 328 15.48 11.35 -13.95
C LEU A 328 16.77 10.55 -13.61
N GLY A 329 17.12 9.56 -14.44
CA GLY A 329 18.34 8.76 -14.28
C GLY A 329 18.24 7.65 -13.24
N TYR A 330 17.03 7.23 -12.85
CA TYR A 330 16.83 6.09 -11.97
C TYR A 330 16.70 4.77 -12.74
N GLU A 331 17.19 3.71 -12.11
CA GLU A 331 16.97 2.33 -12.48
C GLU A 331 15.77 1.78 -11.70
N THR A 332 14.71 1.39 -12.42
CA THR A 332 13.44 0.98 -11.83
C THR A 332 13.24 -0.53 -11.87
N TYR A 333 12.91 -1.10 -10.72
CA TYR A 333 12.70 -2.52 -10.47
C TYR A 333 11.24 -2.75 -10.05
N LEU A 334 10.36 -2.87 -11.06
CA LEU A 334 8.94 -3.11 -10.86
C LEU A 334 8.66 -4.62 -11.02
N PRO A 335 8.38 -5.36 -9.94
CA PRO A 335 8.24 -6.82 -10.02
C PRO A 335 6.87 -7.20 -10.60
N GLU A 336 6.69 -8.47 -10.96
CA GLU A 336 5.39 -9.00 -11.42
C GLU A 336 4.23 -8.61 -10.47
N PRO A 337 3.01 -8.39 -10.98
CA PRO A 337 1.90 -7.85 -10.18
C PRO A 337 1.65 -8.58 -8.86
N PHE A 338 1.76 -9.90 -8.83
CA PHE A 338 1.52 -10.68 -7.61
C PHE A 338 2.55 -10.40 -6.50
N ILE A 339 3.80 -10.08 -6.85
CA ILE A 339 4.88 -9.74 -5.89
C ILE A 339 4.60 -8.43 -5.17
N CYS A 340 3.88 -7.51 -5.82
CA CYS A 340 3.48 -6.24 -5.23
C CYS A 340 2.37 -6.40 -4.18
N THR A 341 1.69 -7.55 -4.12
CA THR A 341 0.52 -7.73 -3.24
C THR A 341 0.87 -8.49 -1.98
N ASP A 342 -0.07 -8.48 -1.03
CA ASP A 342 -0.02 -9.24 0.23
C ASP A 342 0.25 -10.74 0.04
N LEU A 343 -0.03 -11.29 -1.15
CA LEU A 343 0.31 -12.67 -1.51
C LEU A 343 1.83 -12.96 -1.41
N ALA A 344 2.68 -11.94 -1.55
CA ALA A 344 4.13 -12.06 -1.46
C ALA A 344 4.70 -11.44 -0.17
N LEU A 345 3.85 -10.98 0.75
CA LEU A 345 4.30 -10.33 1.97
C LEU A 345 5.18 -11.26 2.82
N SER A 346 4.81 -12.54 2.90
CA SER A 346 5.60 -13.56 3.62
C SER A 346 7.01 -13.74 3.05
N ILE A 347 7.23 -13.52 1.75
CA ILE A 347 8.56 -13.57 1.13
C ILE A 347 9.42 -12.42 1.66
N GLY A 348 8.87 -11.20 1.66
CA GLY A 348 9.58 -10.03 2.18
C GLY A 348 9.87 -10.11 3.68
N GLN A 349 8.92 -10.62 4.47
CA GLN A 349 9.12 -10.91 5.88
C GLN A 349 10.28 -11.90 6.11
N ALA A 350 10.35 -12.98 5.32
CA ALA A 350 11.45 -13.95 5.41
C ALA A 350 12.80 -13.33 5.03
N GLU A 351 12.83 -12.48 4.00
CA GLU A 351 14.05 -11.78 3.57
C GLU A 351 14.56 -10.79 4.64
N ILE A 352 13.66 -10.01 5.25
CA ILE A 352 14.00 -9.12 6.38
C ILE A 352 14.64 -9.92 7.51
N ALA A 353 14.03 -11.05 7.88
CA ALA A 353 14.58 -11.91 8.93
C ALA A 353 15.95 -12.49 8.53
N SER A 354 16.12 -12.95 7.29
CA SER A 354 17.38 -13.49 6.79
C SER A 354 18.51 -12.45 6.91
N LYS A 355 18.30 -11.24 6.39
CA LYS A 355 19.30 -10.16 6.42
C LYS A 355 19.64 -9.72 7.84
N ASN A 356 18.64 -9.60 8.72
CA ASN A 356 18.85 -9.26 10.13
C ASN A 356 19.67 -10.32 10.89
N LEU A 357 19.53 -11.60 10.54
CA LEU A 357 20.21 -12.70 11.22
C LEU A 357 21.62 -12.94 10.67
N GLU A 358 21.86 -12.72 9.38
CA GLU A 358 23.20 -12.78 8.79
C GLU A 358 24.17 -11.80 9.49
N LEU A 359 23.67 -10.64 9.96
CA LEU A 359 24.46 -9.72 10.78
C LEU A 359 24.82 -10.24 12.17
N LYS A 360 24.05 -11.17 12.75
CA LYS A 360 24.34 -11.74 14.08
C LYS A 360 25.37 -12.86 14.02
N GLU A 361 25.61 -13.44 12.84
CA GLU A 361 26.59 -14.50 12.63
C GLU A 361 27.98 -13.96 12.22
N ILE A 362 28.11 -12.65 11.97
CA ILE A 362 29.37 -11.90 11.78
C ILE A 362 29.77 -11.24 13.10
#